data_AF-L9JHH0-F1
#
_entry.id   AF-L9JHH0-F1
#
_cell.length_a   1.000
_cell.length_b   1.000
_cell.length_c   1.000
_cell.angle_alpha   90.00
_cell.angle_beta   90.00
_cell.angle_gamma   90.00
#
_symmetry.space_group_name_H-M   'P 1'
#
loop_
_entity.id
_entity.type
_entity.pdbx_description
1 polymer ?
#
loop_
_entity_poly.entity_id
_entity_poly.type
_entity_poly.pdbx_seq_one_letter_code
_entity_poly.pdbx_strand_id
1 'polypeptide(L)'
;MMMGCVIERAFKNEYMVSLVRAPGIPVIAGAFCYDVVLDKRLDEWMTTKENLRSFTRDAHALIYKDLPFETLEVEAQVALEIFQHSKYKIDFIEQKASQNPERTVKLHRIGDFIDVSEGPLIPRTSICFQYEVAAVHNLQPTQSTLL
;
A
#
# COMPACT_ATOMS: atom_id res chain seq x y z
N MET A 1 1.86 1.97 3.69
CA MET A 1 0.71 2.91 3.66
C MET A 1 0.97 4.19 2.85
N MET A 2 1.88 5.10 3.26
CA MET A 2 2.10 6.36 2.52
C MET A 2 2.47 6.17 1.04
N MET A 3 3.35 5.21 0.73
CA MET A 3 3.67 4.83 -0.66
C MET A 3 2.44 4.41 -1.45
N GLY A 4 1.54 3.63 -0.85
CA GLY A 4 0.29 3.20 -1.50
C GLY A 4 -0.59 4.38 -1.90
N CYS A 5 -0.76 5.35 -0.99
CA CYS A 5 -1.49 6.60 -1.26
C CYS A 5 -0.90 7.40 -2.41
N VAL A 6 0.44 7.52 -2.46
CA VAL A 6 1.13 8.22 -3.55
C VAL A 6 0.92 7.50 -4.88
N ILE A 7 1.12 6.18 -4.89
CA ILE A 7 1.06 5.38 -6.12
C ILE A 7 -0.37 5.32 -6.69
N GLU A 8 -1.39 5.16 -5.85
CA GLU A 8 -2.79 5.17 -6.29
C GLU A 8 -3.17 6.48 -7.01
N ARG A 9 -2.58 7.61 -6.59
CA ARG A 9 -2.92 8.94 -7.12
C ARG A 9 -2.04 9.39 -8.28
N ALA A 10 -0.92 8.71 -8.53
CA ALA A 10 0.10 9.20 -9.47
C ALA A 10 -0.18 8.81 -10.92
N PHE A 11 -0.96 7.75 -11.16
CA PHE A 11 -1.30 7.30 -12.51
C PHE A 11 -2.56 8.01 -13.01
N LYS A 12 -2.67 8.14 -14.34
CA LYS A 12 -3.88 8.69 -14.95
C LYS A 12 -5.07 7.77 -14.67
N ASN A 13 -6.25 8.36 -14.48
CA ASN A 13 -7.51 7.66 -14.21
C ASN A 13 -7.88 6.58 -15.25
N GLU A 14 -7.33 6.67 -16.47
CA GLU A 14 -7.55 5.66 -17.49
C GLU A 14 -6.85 4.34 -17.18
N TYR A 15 -5.78 4.33 -16.38
CA TYR A 15 -5.03 3.14 -16.01
C TYR A 15 -5.46 2.62 -14.63
N MET A 16 -5.78 1.35 -14.55
CA MET A 16 -6.07 0.70 -13.29
C MET A 16 -4.79 0.52 -12.46
N VAL A 17 -4.84 0.87 -11.17
CA VAL A 17 -3.78 0.61 -10.19
C VAL A 17 -4.36 -0.20 -9.04
N SER A 18 -3.86 -1.43 -8.87
CA SER A 18 -4.31 -2.34 -7.82
C SER A 18 -3.22 -2.47 -6.76
N LEU A 19 -3.47 -1.90 -5.59
CA LEU A 19 -2.60 -2.05 -4.42
C LEU A 19 -2.75 -3.46 -3.83
N VAL A 20 -1.64 -4.20 -3.69
CA VAL A 20 -1.67 -5.59 -3.21
C VAL A 20 -1.44 -5.62 -1.70
N ARG A 21 -0.20 -5.38 -1.25
CA ARG A 21 0.19 -5.48 0.17
C ARG A 21 1.48 -4.71 0.46
N ALA A 22 1.74 -4.46 1.73
CA ALA A 22 3.05 -4.07 2.22
C ALA A 22 3.76 -5.31 2.79
N PRO A 23 4.74 -5.91 2.09
CA PRO A 23 5.47 -7.06 2.61
C PRO A 23 6.26 -6.69 3.88
N GLY A 24 6.26 -7.60 4.85
CA GLY A 24 7.02 -7.47 6.10
C GLY A 24 8.52 -7.69 5.85
N ILE A 25 9.24 -6.62 5.51
CA ILE A 25 10.69 -6.65 5.27
C ILE A 25 11.42 -6.20 6.54
N PRO A 26 12.45 -6.95 7.01
CA PRO A 26 13.26 -6.52 8.14
C PRO A 26 13.94 -5.18 7.86
N VAL A 27 13.97 -4.29 8.85
CA VAL A 27 14.57 -2.94 8.71
C VAL A 27 16.05 -3.00 8.27
N ILE A 28 16.77 -4.04 8.69
CA ILE A 28 18.18 -4.27 8.31
C ILE A 28 18.39 -4.47 6.80
N ALA A 29 17.33 -4.78 6.04
CA ALA A 29 17.41 -4.88 4.58
C ALA A 29 17.58 -3.51 3.90
N GLY A 30 17.36 -2.41 4.62
CA GLY A 30 17.61 -1.05 4.14
C GLY A 30 16.51 -0.46 3.26
N ALA A 31 15.37 -1.13 3.11
CA ALA A 31 14.23 -0.62 2.37
C ALA A 31 12.89 -1.16 2.91
N PHE A 32 11.81 -0.43 2.65
CA PHE A 32 10.44 -0.91 2.75
C PHE A 32 9.87 -1.03 1.34
N CYS A 33 9.00 -2.02 1.12
CA CYS A 33 8.40 -2.27 -0.19
C CYS A 33 6.88 -2.19 -0.11
N TYR A 34 6.25 -2.02 -1.26
CA TYR A 34 4.80 -2.08 -1.42
C TYR A 34 4.49 -2.70 -2.78
N ASP A 35 3.80 -3.82 -2.76
CA ASP A 35 3.47 -4.60 -3.96
C ASP A 35 2.27 -3.94 -4.66
N VAL A 36 2.40 -3.68 -5.97
CA VAL A 36 1.36 -3.08 -6.82
C VAL A 36 1.22 -3.85 -8.12
N VAL A 37 0.00 -3.90 -8.65
CA VAL A 37 -0.31 -4.42 -9.97
C VAL A 37 -0.85 -3.27 -10.81
N LEU A 38 -0.25 -3.04 -11.96
CA LEU A 38 -0.64 -1.99 -12.89
C LEU A 38 -1.52 -2.56 -14.02
N ASP A 39 -2.18 -1.65 -14.74
CA ASP A 39 -2.91 -1.95 -15.97
C ASP A 39 -2.02 -2.70 -16.98
N LYS A 40 -2.57 -3.69 -17.69
CA LYS A 40 -1.83 -4.47 -18.70
C LYS A 40 -1.20 -3.62 -19.80
N ARG A 41 -1.78 -2.44 -20.09
CA ARG A 41 -1.20 -1.48 -21.04
C ARG A 41 0.15 -0.89 -20.57
N LEU A 42 0.50 -1.11 -19.31
CA LEU A 42 1.75 -0.70 -18.68
C LEU A 42 2.70 -1.88 -18.41
N ASP A 43 2.43 -3.08 -18.93
CA ASP A 43 3.28 -4.26 -18.68
C ASP A 43 4.73 -4.06 -19.17
N GLU A 44 4.91 -3.35 -20.28
CA GLU A 44 6.23 -3.00 -20.83
C GLU A 44 6.77 -1.65 -20.31
N TRP A 45 5.98 -0.93 -19.52
CA TRP A 45 6.40 0.36 -19.00
C TRP A 45 7.50 0.20 -17.96
N MET A 46 8.62 0.87 -18.21
CA MET A 46 9.74 0.94 -17.28
C MET A 46 9.77 2.29 -16.58
N THR A 47 9.95 2.26 -15.27
CA THR A 47 10.04 3.48 -14.48
C THR A 47 11.31 4.25 -14.81
N THR A 48 11.19 5.56 -15.08
CA THR A 48 12.34 6.46 -15.30
C THR A 48 12.75 7.14 -14.00
N LYS A 49 13.94 7.76 -13.98
CA LYS A 49 14.40 8.59 -12.84
C LYS A 49 13.45 9.76 -12.54
N GLU A 50 12.80 10.32 -13.55
CA GLU A 50 11.84 11.42 -13.38
C GLU A 50 10.54 10.95 -12.73
N ASN A 51 10.09 9.74 -13.05
CA ASN A 51 8.92 9.12 -12.41
C ASN A 51 9.20 8.90 -10.92
N LEU A 52 10.37 8.34 -10.57
CA LEU A 52 10.80 8.15 -9.17
C LEU A 52 10.85 9.46 -8.39
N ARG A 53 11.45 10.51 -8.99
CA ARG A 53 11.49 11.85 -8.39
C ARG A 53 10.09 12.43 -8.19
N SER A 54 9.16 12.16 -9.11
CA SER A 54 7.77 12.61 -8.99
C SER A 54 7.06 11.91 -7.84
N PHE A 55 7.21 10.58 -7.69
CA PHE A 55 6.67 9.87 -6.52
C PHE A 55 7.26 10.39 -5.20
N THR A 56 8.57 10.61 -5.15
CA THR A 56 9.23 11.19 -3.98
C THR A 56 8.69 12.58 -3.64
N ARG A 57 8.51 13.44 -4.65
CA ARG A 57 7.93 14.78 -4.45
C ARG A 57 6.52 14.71 -3.88
N ASP A 58 5.69 13.82 -4.41
CA ASP A 58 4.30 13.69 -3.98
C ASP A 58 4.21 13.06 -2.57
N ALA A 59 5.15 12.18 -2.20
CA ALA A 59 5.31 11.71 -0.82
C ALA A 59 5.68 12.85 0.14
N HIS A 60 6.62 13.72 -0.24
CA HIS A 60 6.92 14.91 0.54
C HIS A 60 5.73 15.86 0.64
N ALA A 61 4.96 16.05 -0.43
CA ALA A 61 3.73 16.83 -0.37
C ALA A 61 2.71 16.25 0.62
N LEU A 62 2.65 14.92 0.77
CA LEU A 62 1.83 14.25 1.80
C LEU A 62 2.38 14.45 3.22
N ILE A 63 3.70 14.47 3.39
CA ILE A 63 4.38 14.76 4.66
C ILE A 63 4.06 16.19 5.13
N TYR A 64 4.19 17.17 4.23
CA TYR A 64 3.94 18.59 4.55
C TYR A 64 2.49 18.89 4.95
N LYS A 65 1.53 18.01 4.62
CA LYS A 65 0.14 18.15 5.04
C LYS A 65 -0.09 17.80 6.51
N ASP A 66 0.89 17.20 7.21
CA ASP A 66 0.80 16.79 8.62
C ASP A 66 -0.51 16.07 8.96
N LEU A 67 -0.80 15.00 8.22
CA LEU A 67 -2.03 14.24 8.38
C LEU A 67 -1.87 13.22 9.52
N PRO A 68 -2.90 13.04 10.37
CA PRO A 68 -2.90 11.97 11.34
C PRO A 68 -3.09 10.60 10.67
N PHE A 69 -2.54 9.56 11.29
CA PHE A 69 -2.88 8.19 10.99
C PHE A 69 -3.98 7.73 11.95
N GLU A 70 -5.18 7.53 11.43
CA GLU A 70 -6.31 7.04 12.19
C GLU A 70 -6.36 5.52 12.11
N THR A 71 -6.61 4.84 13.22
CA THR A 71 -6.76 3.37 13.25
C THR A 71 -8.20 3.04 13.62
N LEU A 72 -8.85 2.24 12.79
CA LEU A 72 -10.22 1.78 12.98
C LEU A 72 -10.20 0.26 13.08
N GLU A 73 -10.71 -0.27 14.18
CA GLU A 73 -11.00 -1.69 14.30
C GLU A 73 -12.44 -1.92 13.86
N VAL A 74 -12.62 -2.74 12.83
CA VAL A 74 -13.92 -2.94 12.18
C VAL A 74 -14.17 -4.43 11.98
N GLU A 75 -15.45 -4.80 11.91
CA GLU A 75 -15.85 -6.15 11.53
C GLU A 75 -15.37 -6.45 10.09
N ALA A 76 -14.95 -7.70 9.84
CA ALA A 76 -14.47 -8.10 8.53
C ALA A 76 -15.48 -7.84 7.41
N GLN A 77 -16.78 -8.00 7.67
CA GLN A 77 -17.82 -7.74 6.67
C GLN A 77 -17.81 -6.29 6.18
N VAL A 78 -17.67 -5.32 7.09
CA VAL A 78 -17.58 -3.89 6.75
C VAL A 78 -16.30 -3.61 5.95
N ALA A 79 -15.17 -4.21 6.34
CA ALA A 79 -13.93 -4.07 5.59
C ALA A 79 -14.04 -4.65 4.16
N LEU A 80 -14.71 -5.80 4.00
CA LEU A 80 -14.95 -6.40 2.69
C LEU A 80 -15.80 -5.51 1.77
N GLU A 81 -16.79 -4.81 2.32
CA GLU A 81 -17.58 -3.82 1.57
C GLU A 81 -16.73 -2.62 1.13
N ILE A 82 -15.86 -2.11 2.00
CA ILE A 82 -14.95 -1.00 1.69
C ILE A 82 -13.98 -1.40 0.56
N PHE A 83 -13.44 -2.62 0.62
CA PHE A 83 -12.42 -3.11 -0.32
C PHE A 83 -12.99 -4.01 -1.44
N GLN A 84 -14.30 -3.96 -1.70
CA GLN A 84 -14.99 -4.86 -2.65
C GLN A 84 -14.40 -4.85 -4.07
N HIS A 85 -13.70 -3.78 -4.46
CA HIS A 85 -13.08 -3.63 -5.78
C HIS A 85 -11.67 -4.24 -5.89
N SER A 86 -11.04 -4.63 -4.77
CA SER A 86 -9.69 -5.17 -4.75
C SER A 86 -9.69 -6.61 -4.23
N LYS A 87 -9.55 -7.57 -5.15
CA LYS A 87 -9.44 -9.00 -4.82
C LYS A 87 -8.30 -9.28 -3.84
N TYR A 88 -7.15 -8.64 -4.03
CA TYR A 88 -5.99 -8.81 -3.14
C TYR A 88 -6.28 -8.35 -1.71
N LYS A 89 -7.05 -7.28 -1.54
CA LYS A 89 -7.41 -6.77 -0.22
C LYS A 89 -8.49 -7.63 0.42
N ILE A 90 -9.45 -8.13 -0.36
CA ILE A 90 -10.43 -9.13 0.10
C ILE A 90 -9.72 -10.37 0.66
N ASP A 91 -8.85 -10.99 -0.13
CA ASP A 91 -8.12 -12.20 0.29
C ASP A 91 -7.32 -11.95 1.58
N PHE A 92 -6.68 -10.78 1.68
CA PHE A 92 -5.93 -10.39 2.87
C PHE A 92 -6.85 -10.20 4.09
N ILE A 93 -8.00 -9.54 3.93
CA ILE A 93 -8.99 -9.33 4.99
C ILE A 93 -9.53 -10.67 5.48
N GLU A 94 -9.91 -11.57 4.58
CA GLU A 94 -10.39 -12.90 4.93
C GLU A 94 -9.33 -13.70 5.71
N GLN A 95 -8.09 -13.66 5.23
CA GLN A 95 -6.97 -14.32 5.91
C GLN A 95 -6.80 -13.76 7.34
N LYS A 96 -6.83 -12.45 7.52
CA LYS A 96 -6.64 -11.82 8.84
C LYS A 96 -7.83 -12.06 9.77
N ALA A 97 -9.05 -11.97 9.25
CA ALA A 97 -10.26 -12.29 9.99
C ALA A 97 -10.29 -13.75 10.45
N SER A 98 -9.71 -14.69 9.69
CA SER A 98 -9.63 -16.11 10.07
C SER A 98 -8.71 -16.37 11.27
N GLN A 99 -7.74 -15.48 11.51
CA GLN A 99 -6.77 -15.57 12.61
C GLN A 99 -7.25 -14.88 13.89
N ASN A 100 -8.32 -14.08 13.80
CA ASN A 100 -8.88 -13.35 14.92
C ASN A 100 -10.24 -13.95 15.32
N PRO A 101 -10.42 -14.47 16.55
CA PRO A 101 -11.69 -15.03 17.02
C PRO A 101 -12.88 -14.06 16.90
N GLU A 102 -12.64 -12.76 17.05
CA GLU A 102 -13.67 -11.71 16.96
C GLU A 102 -13.96 -11.31 15.50
N ARG A 103 -13.21 -11.85 14.54
CA ARG A 103 -13.31 -11.54 13.10
C ARG A 103 -13.24 -10.04 12.80
N THR A 104 -12.51 -9.29 13.62
CA THR A 104 -12.19 -7.88 13.38
C THR A 104 -10.86 -7.73 12.65
N VAL A 105 -10.76 -6.68 11.83
CA VAL A 105 -9.54 -6.27 11.14
C VAL A 105 -9.24 -4.80 11.40
N LYS A 106 -7.96 -4.44 11.33
CA LYS A 106 -7.52 -3.06 11.50
C LYS A 106 -7.39 -2.37 10.16
N LEU A 107 -8.15 -1.30 10.00
CA LEU A 107 -8.01 -0.35 8.92
C LEU A 107 -7.26 0.86 9.42
N HIS A 108 -6.45 1.43 8.53
CA HIS A 108 -5.77 2.68 8.78
C HIS A 108 -6.18 3.70 7.74
N ARG A 109 -6.33 4.95 8.17
CA ARG A 109 -6.70 6.07 7.30
C ARG A 109 -5.69 7.21 7.42
N ILE A 110 -5.31 7.79 6.28
CA ILE A 110 -4.55 9.04 6.18
C ILE A 110 -5.25 9.96 5.18
N GLY A 111 -5.90 11.02 5.67
CA GLY A 111 -6.75 11.86 4.82
C GLY A 111 -7.86 11.01 4.19
N ASP A 112 -7.92 10.94 2.87
CA ASP A 112 -8.95 10.15 2.15
C ASP A 112 -8.48 8.76 1.73
N PHE A 113 -7.23 8.40 2.05
CA PHE A 113 -6.69 7.09 1.72
C PHE A 113 -6.91 6.11 2.88
N ILE A 114 -7.46 4.93 2.57
CA ILE A 114 -7.71 3.85 3.53
C ILE A 114 -6.94 2.61 3.08
N ASP A 115 -6.26 1.96 4.02
CA ASP A 115 -5.52 0.72 3.77
C ASP A 115 -5.74 -0.27 4.92
N VAL A 116 -5.62 -1.56 4.62
CA VAL A 116 -5.59 -2.63 5.62
C VAL A 116 -4.13 -3.01 5.83
N SER A 117 -3.64 -2.93 7.07
CA SER A 117 -2.27 -3.29 7.42
C SER A 117 -2.19 -3.88 8.82
N GLU A 118 -1.06 -4.53 9.10
CA GLU A 118 -0.80 -5.11 10.41
C GLU A 118 0.08 -4.19 11.26
N GLY A 119 -0.13 -4.28 12.58
CA GLY A 119 0.69 -3.60 13.55
C GLY A 119 0.35 -2.11 13.73
N PRO A 120 1.01 -1.45 14.68
CA PRO A 120 0.83 -0.03 14.93
C PRO A 120 1.46 0.82 13.82
N LEU A 121 0.92 2.02 13.61
CA LEU A 121 1.50 3.05 12.75
C LEU A 121 2.01 4.23 13.58
N ILE A 122 2.89 5.02 12.98
CA ILE A 122 3.28 6.34 13.51
C ILE A 122 2.06 7.25 13.60
N PRO A 123 2.01 8.23 14.52
CA PRO A 123 0.80 9.02 14.72
C PRO A 123 0.53 10.07 13.63
N ARG A 124 1.57 10.62 12.97
CA ARG A 124 1.44 11.71 11.98
C ARG A 124 2.45 11.60 10.85
N THR A 125 2.09 12.10 9.66
CA THR A 125 2.99 12.09 8.49
C THR A 125 4.21 13.00 8.66
N SER A 126 4.10 14.06 9.47
CA SER A 126 5.17 15.02 9.76
C SER A 126 6.38 14.43 10.50
N ILE A 127 6.24 13.23 11.09
CA ILE A 127 7.34 12.52 11.75
C ILE A 127 8.37 12.04 10.71
N CYS A 128 7.93 11.74 9.49
CA CYS A 128 8.82 11.38 8.41
C CYS A 128 9.54 12.64 7.89
N PHE A 129 10.85 12.74 8.10
CA PHE A 129 11.63 13.86 7.57
C PHE A 129 12.10 13.60 6.13
N GLN A 130 12.82 12.50 5.91
CA GLN A 130 13.29 12.07 4.60
C GLN A 130 12.42 10.94 4.07
N TYR A 131 12.09 11.00 2.79
CA TYR A 131 11.35 9.96 2.09
C TYR A 131 11.84 9.89 0.65
N GLU A 132 12.17 8.69 0.17
CA GLU A 132 12.62 8.49 -1.21
C GLU A 132 12.08 7.18 -1.77
N VAL A 133 11.53 7.24 -2.99
CA VAL A 133 11.19 6.05 -3.78
C VAL A 133 12.41 5.72 -4.64
N ALA A 134 13.21 4.75 -4.15
CA ALA A 134 14.52 4.46 -4.72
C ALA A 134 14.48 3.69 -6.04
N ALA A 135 13.60 2.69 -6.16
CA ALA A 135 13.53 1.80 -7.31
C ALA A 135 12.14 1.14 -7.42
N VAL A 136 11.87 0.61 -8.61
CA VAL A 136 10.71 -0.26 -8.90
C VAL A 136 11.27 -1.54 -9.51
N HIS A 137 10.82 -2.68 -8.99
CA HIS A 137 11.25 -4.00 -9.44
C HIS A 137 10.05 -4.81 -9.92
N ASN A 138 10.10 -5.28 -11.16
CA ASN A 138 9.10 -6.20 -11.69
C ASN A 138 9.36 -7.59 -11.09
N LEU A 139 8.40 -8.08 -10.31
CA LEU A 139 8.45 -9.43 -9.77
C LEU A 139 8.05 -10.41 -10.87
N GLN A 140 8.93 -11.35 -11.19
CA GLN A 140 8.57 -12.46 -12.06
C GLN A 140 7.52 -13.33 -11.37
N PRO A 141 6.61 -13.97 -12.12
CA PRO A 141 5.71 -14.95 -11.53
C PRO A 141 6.54 -16.01 -10.82
N THR A 142 6.36 -16.13 -9.51
CA THR A 142 6.97 -17.19 -8.74
C THR A 142 6.48 -18.50 -9.35
N GLN A 143 7.38 -19.31 -9.92
CA GLN A 143 7.08 -20.72 -10.09
C GLN A 143 6.78 -21.24 -8.69
N SER A 144 5.52 -21.58 -8.42
CA SER A 144 5.10 -22.24 -7.19
C SER A 144 6.03 -23.41 -6.97
N THR A 145 7.01 -23.25 -6.07
CA THR A 145 7.82 -24.37 -5.60
C THR A 145 6.92 -25.11 -4.65
N LEU A 146 6.07 -25.97 -5.21
CA LEU A 146 5.43 -27.05 -4.50
C LEU A 146 6.56 -27.97 -4.02
N LEU A 147 6.94 -27.80 -2.76
CA LEU A 147 7.60 -28.82 -1.96
C LEU A 147 6.60 -29.30 -0.91
#